data_AF-A0A968T0W1-F1
#
_entry.id   AF-A0A968T0W1-F1
#
_cell.length_a   1.000
_cell.length_b   1.000
_cell.length_c   1.000
_cell.angle_alpha   90.00
_cell.angle_beta   90.00
_cell.angle_gamma   90.00
#
_symmetry.space_group_name_H-M   'P 1'
#
loop_
_entity.id
_entity.type
_entity.pdbx_description
1 polymer ?
#
loop_
_entity_poly.entity_id
_entity_poly.type
_entity_poly.pdbx_seq_one_letter_code
_entity_poly.pdbx_strand_id
1 'polypeptide(L)'
;MARVNIPYNEDDGVSFGYENGEIASTRFTSHAEKGNIEFVIEATQGDYNGRPLSREYSINFLTNKKPALVKVNGQILKDWSFDGTVKLSIKVDRQENERVQIVVKN
;
A
#
# COMPACT_ATOMS: atom_id res chain seq x y z
N MET A 1 -5.02 10.79 -17.60
CA MET A 1 -4.78 9.50 -16.91
C MET A 1 -3.49 9.68 -16.13
N ALA A 2 -3.53 9.53 -14.80
CA ALA A 2 -2.38 9.79 -13.96
C ALA A 2 -1.95 8.50 -13.27
N ARG A 3 -0.68 8.11 -13.47
CA ARG A 3 -0.03 7.03 -12.74
C ARG A 3 1.08 7.66 -11.91
N VAL A 4 1.09 7.36 -10.63
CA VAL A 4 2.09 7.83 -9.68
C VAL A 4 2.79 6.62 -9.08
N ASN A 5 4.12 6.63 -9.12
CA ASN A 5 4.96 5.62 -8.47
C ASN A 5 5.63 6.27 -7.27
N ILE A 6 5.53 5.64 -6.10
CA ILE A 6 6.03 6.16 -4.83
C ILE A 6 6.96 5.11 -4.23
N PRO A 7 8.28 5.29 -4.30
CA PRO A 7 9.21 4.44 -3.56
C PRO A 7 9.16 4.80 -2.06
N TYR A 8 9.21 3.78 -1.21
CA TYR A 8 9.35 3.92 0.23
C TYR A 8 10.51 3.04 0.69
N ASN A 9 11.54 3.68 1.24
CA ASN A 9 12.74 3.01 1.74
C ASN A 9 12.80 3.17 3.25
N GLU A 10 13.16 2.08 3.92
CA GLU A 10 13.31 1.99 5.38
C GLU A 10 14.70 1.41 5.68
N ASP A 11 15.36 1.95 6.70
CA ASP A 11 16.58 1.41 7.32
C ASP A 11 16.39 1.37 8.84
N ASP A 12 17.43 1.01 9.59
CA ASP A 12 17.37 0.95 11.05
C ASP A 12 17.41 2.34 11.73
N GLY A 13 17.73 3.41 10.99
CA GLY A 13 17.88 4.78 11.47
C GLY A 13 19.00 5.01 12.49
N VAL A 14 19.87 4.01 12.72
CA VAL A 14 20.85 4.02 13.82
C VAL A 14 22.25 3.71 13.34
N SER A 15 22.42 2.70 12.48
CA SER A 15 23.73 2.26 12.01
C SER A 15 24.05 2.79 10.60
N PHE A 16 25.26 2.50 10.13
CA PHE A 16 25.65 2.71 8.73
C PHE A 16 25.30 1.51 7.84
N GLY A 17 24.41 0.60 8.27
CA GLY A 17 24.01 -0.57 7.50
C GLY A 17 23.49 -0.22 6.09
N TYR A 18 22.87 0.94 5.93
CA TYR A 18 22.41 1.44 4.63
C TYR A 18 23.54 1.59 3.60
N GLU A 19 24.79 1.87 4.02
CA GLU A 19 25.95 1.94 3.12
C GLU A 19 26.30 0.57 2.52
N ASN A 20 25.91 -0.51 3.21
CA ASN A 20 26.07 -1.89 2.78
C ASN A 20 24.79 -2.47 2.15
N GLY A 21 23.77 -1.63 1.91
CA GLY A 21 22.51 -2.04 1.30
C GLY A 21 21.49 -2.67 2.26
N GLU A 22 21.66 -2.50 3.58
CA GLU A 22 20.66 -2.89 4.59
C GLU A 22 19.47 -1.92 4.57
N ILE A 23 18.68 -2.00 3.50
CA ILE A 23 17.50 -1.18 3.25
C ILE A 23 16.36 -2.11 2.83
N ALA A 24 15.16 -1.81 3.33
CA ALA A 24 13.93 -2.40 2.81
C ALA A 24 13.19 -1.39 1.93
N SER A 25 12.86 -1.80 0.71
CA SER A 25 12.19 -0.96 -0.30
C SER A 25 10.83 -1.52 -0.65
N THR A 26 9.78 -0.73 -0.46
CA THR A 26 8.41 -1.02 -0.91
C THR A 26 8.00 -0.01 -1.97
N ARG A 27 7.48 -0.48 -3.10
CA ARG A 27 6.97 0.41 -4.15
C ARG A 27 5.45 0.46 -4.07
N PHE A 28 4.91 1.67 -3.97
CA PHE A 28 3.49 1.93 -4.12
C PHE A 28 3.21 2.47 -5.52
N THR A 29 2.12 2.03 -6.12
CA THR A 29 1.64 2.59 -7.40
C THR A 29 0.18 3.00 -7.24
N SER A 30 -0.16 4.21 -7.65
CA SER A 30 -1.55 4.66 -7.76
C SER A 30 -1.87 4.98 -9.21
N HIS A 31 -3.02 4.52 -9.69
CA HIS A 31 -3.51 4.78 -11.02
C HIS A 31 -5.00 5.12 -10.95
N ALA A 32 -5.37 6.32 -11.41
CA ALA A 32 -6.74 6.80 -11.41
C ALA A 32 -7.26 7.07 -12.83
N GLU A 33 -8.42 6.50 -13.14
CA GLU A 33 -9.11 6.69 -14.43
C GLU A 33 -10.64 6.67 -14.24
N LYS A 34 -11.34 7.68 -14.77
CA LYS A 34 -12.81 7.77 -14.78
C LYS A 34 -13.43 7.56 -13.38
N GLY A 35 -12.76 8.05 -12.35
CA GLY A 35 -13.17 7.93 -10.95
C GLY A 35 -12.88 6.58 -10.30
N ASN A 36 -12.37 5.59 -11.04
CA ASN A 36 -11.82 4.38 -10.44
C ASN A 36 -10.37 4.61 -10.00
N ILE A 37 -9.97 3.93 -8.93
CA ILE A 37 -8.59 3.94 -8.44
C ILE A 37 -8.10 2.51 -8.36
N GLU A 38 -6.90 2.27 -8.89
CA GLU A 38 -6.11 1.08 -8.61
C GLU A 38 -4.88 1.52 -7.81
N PHE A 39 -4.69 0.91 -6.65
CA PHE A 39 -3.53 1.13 -5.80
C PHE A 39 -2.83 -0.21 -5.53
N VAL A 40 -1.52 -0.23 -5.66
CA VAL A 40 -0.71 -1.45 -5.51
C VAL A 40 0.37 -1.19 -4.49
N ILE A 41 0.47 -2.09 -3.52
CA ILE A 41 1.62 -2.25 -2.63
C ILE A 41 2.41 -3.44 -3.19
N GLU A 42 3.59 -3.20 -3.74
CA GLU A 42 4.45 -4.29 -4.21
C GLU A 42 5.07 -5.03 -3.02
N ALA A 43 5.49 -6.28 -3.24
CA ALA A 43 6.30 -7.03 -2.27
C ALA A 43 7.56 -6.24 -1.89
N THR A 44 7.80 -6.05 -0.60
CA THR A 44 8.99 -5.34 -0.11
C THR A 44 10.25 -6.12 -0.45
N GLN A 45 11.26 -5.45 -0.98
CA GLN A 45 12.57 -6.01 -1.30
C GLN A 45 13.62 -5.56 -0.28
N GLY A 46 14.62 -6.38 -0.03
CA GLY A 46 15.67 -6.08 0.95
C GLY A 46 15.24 -6.21 2.40
N ASP A 47 16.15 -5.90 3.31
CA ASP A 47 15.95 -6.05 4.75
C ASP A 47 16.92 -5.16 5.53
N TYR A 48 16.62 -4.95 6.81
CA TYR A 48 17.50 -4.27 7.75
C TYR A 48 17.26 -4.82 9.15
N ASN A 49 18.23 -4.63 10.04
CA ASN A 49 18.12 -5.10 11.42
C ASN A 49 16.92 -4.46 12.13
N GLY A 50 16.03 -5.26 12.70
CA GLY A 50 14.83 -4.78 13.39
C GLY A 50 13.63 -4.49 12.48
N ARG A 51 13.68 -4.83 11.19
CA ARG A 51 12.52 -4.69 10.29
C ARG A 51 11.28 -5.44 10.83
N PRO A 52 10.11 -4.78 10.92
CA PRO A 52 8.88 -5.40 11.44
C PRO A 52 8.45 -6.66 10.68
N LEU A 53 7.96 -7.65 11.43
CA LEU A 53 7.38 -8.89 10.88
C LEU A 53 5.99 -8.69 10.27
N SER A 54 5.29 -7.61 10.62
CA SER A 54 3.99 -7.27 10.05
C SER A 54 3.81 -5.75 10.01
N ARG A 55 3.00 -5.26 9.07
CA ARG A 55 2.62 -3.85 8.96
C ARG A 55 1.11 -3.76 8.80
N GLU A 56 0.51 -2.71 9.35
CA GLU A 56 -0.85 -2.32 9.04
C GLU A 56 -0.81 -1.00 8.26
N TYR A 57 -1.32 -1.01 7.03
CA TYR A 57 -1.43 0.17 6.18
C TYR A 57 -2.83 0.76 6.30
N SER A 58 -2.94 1.94 6.91
CA SER A 58 -4.14 2.76 6.87
C SER A 58 -4.13 3.62 5.61
N ILE A 59 -5.05 3.34 4.67
CA ILE A 59 -5.06 3.95 3.34
C ILE A 59 -6.33 4.77 3.17
N ASN A 60 -6.17 6.03 2.77
CA ASN A 60 -7.25 6.96 2.51
C ASN A 60 -7.23 7.37 1.03
N PHE A 61 -8.31 7.08 0.30
CA PHE A 61 -8.50 7.56 -1.06
C PHE A 61 -9.48 8.72 -1.09
N LEU A 62 -9.01 9.89 -1.52
CA LEU A 62 -9.89 11.02 -1.79
C LEU A 62 -10.67 10.74 -3.08
N THR A 63 -11.99 10.62 -2.96
CA THR A 63 -12.89 10.41 -4.10
C THR A 63 -13.98 11.48 -4.11
N ASN A 64 -14.51 11.80 -5.28
CA ASN A 64 -15.57 12.81 -5.44
C ASN A 64 -16.97 12.29 -5.08
N LYS A 65 -17.15 10.97 -4.99
CA LYS A 65 -18.38 10.30 -4.58
C LYS A 65 -18.08 8.99 -3.86
N LYS A 66 -19.09 8.44 -3.18
CA LYS A 66 -19.00 7.12 -2.55
C LYS A 66 -18.80 6.05 -3.65
N PRO A 67 -17.76 5.20 -3.54
CA PRO A 67 -17.57 4.11 -4.49
C PRO A 67 -18.66 3.04 -4.37
N ALA A 68 -18.94 2.35 -5.46
CA ALA A 68 -19.85 1.21 -5.50
C ALA A 68 -19.25 -0.02 -4.80
N LEU A 69 -17.94 -0.22 -4.90
CA LEU A 69 -17.23 -1.32 -4.24
C LEU A 69 -15.74 -1.03 -4.06
N VAL A 70 -15.15 -1.69 -3.07
CA VAL A 70 -13.71 -1.77 -2.83
C VAL A 70 -13.31 -3.24 -2.91
N LYS A 71 -12.19 -3.54 -3.57
CA LYS A 71 -11.59 -4.89 -3.62
C LYS A 71 -10.16 -4.88 -3.13
N VAL A 72 -9.76 -5.97 -2.49
CA VAL A 72 -8.38 -6.29 -2.14
C VAL A 72 -8.06 -7.65 -2.76
N ASN A 73 -7.01 -7.72 -3.57
CA ASN A 73 -6.59 -8.94 -4.29
C ASN A 73 -7.77 -9.62 -5.02
N GLY A 74 -8.63 -8.81 -5.65
CA GLY A 74 -9.82 -9.27 -6.38
C GLY A 74 -11.06 -9.61 -5.53
N GLN A 75 -10.91 -9.77 -4.21
CA GLN A 75 -12.01 -10.04 -3.29
C GLN A 75 -12.69 -8.75 -2.81
N ILE A 76 -14.01 -8.77 -2.64
CA ILE A 76 -14.76 -7.61 -2.15
C ILE A 76 -14.42 -7.37 -0.67
N LEU A 77 -13.92 -6.18 -0.37
CA LEU A 77 -13.69 -5.74 0.99
C LEU A 77 -14.98 -5.10 1.52
N LYS A 78 -15.47 -5.60 2.65
CA LYS A 78 -16.63 -5.03 3.35
C LYS A 78 -16.23 -4.04 4.45
N ASP A 79 -15.05 -4.24 5.02
CA ASP A 79 -14.54 -3.42 6.12
C ASP A 79 -13.80 -2.19 5.59
N TRP A 80 -14.58 -1.17 5.21
CA TRP A 80 -14.10 0.15 4.84
C TRP A 80 -15.18 1.18 5.15
N SER A 81 -14.79 2.44 5.29
CA SER A 81 -15.72 3.54 5.58
C SER A 81 -15.62 4.66 4.55
N PHE A 82 -16.64 5.52 4.52
CA PHE A 82 -16.69 6.68 3.64
C PHE A 82 -17.25 7.92 4.33
N ASP A 83 -16.43 8.97 4.39
CA ASP A 83 -16.79 10.29 4.93
C ASP A 83 -16.38 11.44 3.98
N GLY A 84 -16.41 11.18 2.68
CA GLY A 84 -15.77 12.01 1.65
C GLY A 84 -14.39 11.46 1.23
N THR A 85 -13.83 10.55 2.03
CA THR A 85 -12.68 9.72 1.67
C THR A 85 -13.01 8.26 1.90
N VAL A 86 -12.49 7.37 1.05
CA VAL A 86 -12.55 5.92 1.30
C VAL A 86 -11.43 5.56 2.25
N LYS A 87 -11.75 5.00 3.41
CA LYS A 87 -10.76 4.60 4.42
C LYS A 87 -10.80 3.10 4.64
N LEU A 88 -9.63 2.47 4.60
CA LEU A 88 -9.47 1.05 4.91
C LEU A 88 -8.10 0.78 5.52
N SER A 89 -8.00 -0.35 6.21
CA SER A 89 -6.76 -0.88 6.76
C SER A 89 -6.43 -2.22 6.11
N ILE A 90 -5.15 -2.44 5.78
CA ILE A 90 -4.66 -3.73 5.29
C ILE A 90 -3.46 -4.17 6.12
N LYS A 91 -3.53 -5.38 6.69
CA LYS A 91 -2.39 -6.03 7.31
C LYS A 91 -1.56 -6.77 6.26
N VAL A 92 -0.26 -6.60 6.29
CA VAL A 92 0.71 -7.32 5.45
C VAL A 92 1.74 -7.96 6.35
N ASP A 93 1.82 -9.29 6.30
CA ASP A 93 2.79 -10.06 7.04
C ASP A 93 4.07 -10.28 6.19
N ARG A 94 5.23 -10.07 6.80
CA ARG A 94 6.55 -10.16 6.15
C ARG A 94 6.83 -11.56 5.60
N GLN A 95 6.27 -12.61 6.17
CA GLN A 95 6.48 -13.98 5.68
C GLN A 95 5.70 -14.25 4.39
N GLU A 96 4.53 -13.63 4.23
CA GLU A 96 3.77 -13.69 2.99
C GLU A 96 4.42 -12.79 1.94
N ASN A 97 4.76 -11.54 2.33
CA ASN A 97 5.43 -10.53 1.50
C ASN A 97 4.85 -10.43 0.08
N GLU A 98 3.54 -10.59 -0.06
CA GLU A 98 2.91 -10.61 -1.38
C GLU A 98 2.51 -9.21 -1.83
N ARG A 99 2.42 -9.05 -3.15
CA ARG A 99 1.83 -7.87 -3.77
C ARG A 99 0.36 -7.75 -3.35
N VAL A 100 -0.03 -6.58 -2.84
CA VAL A 100 -1.42 -6.24 -2.55
C VAL A 100 -1.97 -5.29 -3.60
N GLN A 101 -3.09 -5.65 -4.23
CA GLN A 101 -3.83 -4.79 -5.14
C GLN A 101 -5.15 -4.36 -4.51
N ILE A 102 -5.35 -3.04 -4.42
CA ILE A 102 -6.58 -2.41 -3.96
C ILE A 102 -7.25 -1.76 -5.15
N VAL A 103 -8.54 -2.02 -5.34
CA VAL A 103 -9.32 -1.42 -6.42
C VAL A 103 -10.55 -0.76 -5.83
N VAL A 104 -10.67 0.55 -6.03
CA VAL A 104 -11.86 1.35 -5.70
C VAL A 104 -12.63 1.60 -6.99
N LYS A 105 -13.86 1.10 -7.06
CA LYS A 105 -14.74 1.26 -8.23
C LYS A 105 -15.89 2.21 -7.95
N ASN A 106 -16.04 3.20 -8.81
CA ASN A 106 -17.08 4.22 -8.77
C ASN A 106 -18.40 3.79 -9.41
#